data_AF-A0A6N7S5W2-F1
#
_entry.id   AF-A0A6N7S5W2-F1
#
_cell.length_a   1.000
_cell.length_b   1.000
_cell.length_c   1.000
_cell.angle_alpha   90.00
_cell.angle_beta   90.00
_cell.angle_gamma   90.00
#
_symmetry.space_group_name_H-M   'P 1'
#
loop_
_entity.id
_entity.type
_entity.pdbx_description
1 polymer ?
#
loop_
_entity_poly.entity_id
_entity_poly.type
_entity_poly.pdbx_seq_one_letter_code
_entity_poly.pdbx_strand_id
1 'polypeptide(L)'
;MAISETLIQLVDIRDDIRQAIADKGIDMTGTIPLSEYPGKIAGIGDFPGYQVKTGELCSLPAKSGTANGGLTQTLDIPAGCIPLCVKIEPEMKINSGKGESPSYVFEVWDNNNKMMYRVVRNGGSGWMSAGTDSTQYINPLGAYDGDVAQASTITAIKIKASNGSGSLISDYRFGKISVTMWLEPLG
;
A
#
# COMPACT_ATOMS: atom_id res chain seq x y z
N MET A 1 -53.26 9.36 3.60
CA MET A 1 -52.19 9.52 2.61
C MET A 1 -52.80 9.24 1.25
N ALA A 2 -52.75 10.20 0.34
CA ALA A 2 -53.23 10.01 -1.02
C ALA A 2 -52.25 9.11 -1.80
N ILE A 3 -52.74 8.40 -2.81
CA ILE A 3 -51.90 7.56 -3.69
C ILE A 3 -50.76 8.38 -4.30
N SER A 4 -51.01 9.65 -4.61
CA SER A 4 -50.01 10.60 -5.11
C SER A 4 -48.88 10.86 -4.11
N GLU A 5 -49.18 10.99 -2.82
CA GLU A 5 -48.18 11.20 -1.77
C GLU A 5 -47.32 9.95 -1.58
N THR A 6 -47.92 8.77 -1.65
CA THR A 6 -47.20 7.49 -1.60
C THR A 6 -46.28 7.32 -2.81
N LEU A 7 -46.72 7.72 -4.01
CA LEU A 7 -45.88 7.66 -5.21
C LEU A 7 -44.66 8.58 -5.10
N ILE A 8 -44.83 9.80 -4.56
CA ILE A 8 -43.72 10.74 -4.33
C ILE A 8 -42.70 10.12 -3.36
N GLN A 9 -43.16 9.57 -2.22
CA GLN A 9 -42.26 8.93 -1.26
C GLN A 9 -41.46 7.77 -1.86
N LEU A 10 -42.07 6.96 -2.72
CA LEU A 10 -41.37 5.86 -3.40
C LEU A 10 -40.32 6.36 -4.39
N VAL A 11 -40.57 7.50 -5.05
CA VAL A 11 -39.60 8.16 -5.93
C VAL A 11 -38.43 8.70 -5.13
N ASP A 12 -38.68 9.39 -4.02
CA ASP A 12 -37.63 9.92 -3.16
C ASP A 12 -36.74 8.81 -2.60
N ILE A 13 -37.34 7.73 -2.08
CA ILE A 13 -36.59 6.55 -1.58
C ILE A 13 -35.71 5.94 -2.68
N ARG A 14 -36.23 5.81 -3.90
CA ARG A 14 -35.45 5.30 -5.03
C ARG A 14 -34.24 6.19 -5.31
N ASP A 15 -34.44 7.50 -5.31
CA ASP A 15 -33.39 8.47 -5.65
C ASP A 15 -32.34 8.55 -4.53
N ASP A 16 -32.75 8.45 -3.27
CA ASP A 16 -31.84 8.32 -2.12
C ASP A 16 -30.97 7.06 -2.22
N ILE A 17 -31.56 5.90 -2.53
CA ILE A 17 -30.80 4.64 -2.71
C ILE A 17 -29.86 4.78 -3.91
N ARG A 18 -30.31 5.38 -5.01
CA ARG A 18 -29.49 5.60 -6.20
C ARG A 18 -28.28 6.46 -5.87
N GLN A 19 -28.48 7.55 -5.15
CA GLN A 19 -27.39 8.43 -4.72
C GLN A 19 -26.43 7.70 -3.79
N ALA A 20 -26.94 6.94 -2.81
CA ALA A 20 -26.10 6.16 -1.91
C ALA A 20 -25.23 5.11 -2.64
N ILE A 21 -25.73 4.49 -3.71
CA ILE A 21 -24.93 3.59 -4.57
C ILE A 21 -23.91 4.37 -5.40
N ALA A 22 -24.29 5.52 -5.95
CA ALA A 22 -23.38 6.39 -6.70
C ALA A 22 -22.23 6.94 -5.84
N ASP A 23 -22.51 7.30 -4.59
CA ASP A 23 -21.52 7.74 -3.60
C ASP A 23 -20.50 6.64 -3.25
N LYS A 24 -20.83 5.38 -3.57
CA LYS A 24 -19.93 4.22 -3.48
C LYS A 24 -19.13 4.00 -4.76
N GLY A 25 -19.11 4.98 -5.66
CA GLY A 25 -18.36 5.00 -6.91
C GLY A 25 -18.85 4.00 -7.95
N ILE A 26 -20.10 3.54 -7.83
CA ILE A 26 -20.76 2.71 -8.84
C ILE A 26 -21.49 3.63 -9.83
N ASP A 27 -21.26 3.41 -11.12
CA ASP A 27 -21.98 4.16 -12.16
C ASP A 27 -23.49 3.84 -12.11
N MET A 28 -24.23 4.87 -11.72
CA MET A 28 -25.69 4.89 -11.66
C MET A 28 -26.27 5.89 -12.66
N THR A 29 -25.55 6.25 -13.73
CA THR A 29 -26.07 7.13 -14.79
C THR A 29 -27.09 6.40 -15.68
N GLY A 30 -28.00 7.15 -16.31
CA GLY A 30 -29.07 6.58 -17.16
C GLY A 30 -30.27 6.01 -16.40
N THR A 31 -31.21 5.37 -17.10
CA THR A 31 -32.41 4.80 -16.48
C THR A 31 -32.14 3.36 -16.06
N ILE A 32 -31.72 3.17 -14.81
CA ILE A 32 -31.47 1.84 -14.24
C ILE A 32 -32.73 1.35 -13.51
N PRO A 33 -33.31 0.20 -13.90
CA PRO A 33 -34.45 -0.39 -13.20
C PRO A 33 -34.10 -0.74 -11.75
N LEU A 34 -35.03 -0.55 -10.82
CA LEU A 34 -34.87 -0.94 -9.41
C LEU A 34 -34.51 -2.44 -9.24
N SER A 35 -34.94 -3.29 -10.18
CA SER A 35 -34.60 -4.72 -10.20
C SER A 35 -33.11 -5.00 -10.38
N GLU A 36 -32.34 -4.06 -10.93
CA GLU A 36 -30.89 -4.19 -11.15
C GLU A 36 -30.06 -3.65 -9.96
N TYR A 37 -30.69 -2.95 -9.01
CA TYR A 37 -30.01 -2.33 -7.87
C TYR A 37 -29.31 -3.37 -6.98
N PRO A 38 -29.87 -4.56 -6.70
CA PRO A 38 -29.14 -5.59 -5.96
C PRO A 38 -27.81 -5.99 -6.61
N GLY A 39 -27.76 -6.06 -7.94
CA GLY A 39 -26.52 -6.33 -8.68
C GLY A 39 -25.53 -5.18 -8.59
N LYS A 40 -26.01 -3.93 -8.66
CA LYS A 40 -25.18 -2.73 -8.45
C LYS A 40 -24.62 -2.66 -7.04
N ILE A 41 -25.42 -3.01 -6.02
CA ILE A 41 -25.01 -3.07 -4.62
C ILE A 41 -23.98 -4.18 -4.41
N ALA A 42 -24.17 -5.35 -5.02
CA ALA A 42 -23.18 -6.43 -4.97
C ALA A 42 -21.85 -6.04 -5.64
N GLY A 43 -21.87 -5.08 -6.57
CA GLY A 43 -20.69 -4.49 -7.19
C GLY A 43 -19.92 -3.53 -6.27
N ILE A 44 -20.52 -3.09 -5.16
CA ILE A 44 -19.83 -2.35 -4.08
C ILE A 44 -18.95 -3.37 -3.35
N GLY A 45 -17.79 -3.68 -3.92
CA GLY A 45 -16.81 -4.56 -3.29
C GLY A 45 -16.22 -3.95 -2.01
N ASP A 46 -15.16 -4.58 -1.49
CA ASP A 46 -14.48 -4.14 -0.26
C ASP A 46 -13.93 -2.70 -0.33
N PHE A 47 -13.73 -2.18 -1.55
CA PHE A 47 -13.24 -0.83 -1.81
C PHE A 47 -14.17 -0.08 -2.78
N PRO A 48 -15.22 0.59 -2.26
CA PRO A 48 -16.16 1.38 -3.07
C PRO A 48 -15.45 2.41 -3.95
N GLY A 49 -15.76 2.45 -5.25
CA GLY A 49 -15.16 3.35 -6.23
C GLY A 49 -13.79 2.95 -6.76
N TYR A 50 -13.29 1.78 -6.36
CA TYR A 50 -12.01 1.25 -6.82
C TYR A 50 -12.14 -0.20 -7.30
N GLN A 51 -11.27 -0.56 -8.24
CA GLN A 51 -10.99 -1.94 -8.60
C GLN A 51 -9.67 -2.38 -7.98
N VAL A 52 -9.65 -3.59 -7.42
CA VAL A 52 -8.41 -4.26 -6.99
C VAL A 52 -7.73 -4.83 -8.22
N LYS A 53 -6.50 -4.41 -8.47
CA LYS A 53 -5.61 -4.96 -9.49
C LYS A 53 -4.52 -5.82 -8.85
N THR A 54 -4.09 -6.83 -9.59
CA THR A 54 -2.98 -7.71 -9.22
C THR A 54 -2.01 -7.82 -10.40
N GLY A 55 -0.73 -8.04 -10.14
CA GLY A 55 0.31 -8.05 -11.17
C GLY A 55 1.61 -7.43 -10.67
N GLU A 56 2.31 -6.67 -11.50
CA GLU A 56 3.41 -5.79 -11.10
C GLU A 56 3.10 -4.38 -11.62
N LEU A 57 2.79 -3.46 -10.72
CA LEU A 57 2.49 -2.06 -11.07
C LEU A 57 3.76 -1.26 -11.33
N CYS A 58 4.71 -1.37 -10.41
CA CYS A 58 6.01 -0.69 -10.44
C CYS A 58 7.01 -1.50 -9.61
N SER A 59 8.30 -1.37 -9.93
CA SER A 59 9.35 -2.09 -9.21
C SER A 59 10.68 -1.37 -9.16
N LEU A 60 11.46 -1.69 -8.14
CA LEU A 60 12.88 -1.41 -8.05
C LEU A 60 13.65 -2.72 -8.23
N PRO A 61 14.72 -2.73 -9.04
CA PRO A 61 15.55 -3.91 -9.19
C PRO A 61 16.24 -4.26 -7.87
N ALA A 62 16.66 -5.52 -7.74
CA ALA A 62 17.54 -5.94 -6.67
C ALA A 62 18.80 -5.06 -6.67
N LYS A 63 19.25 -4.66 -5.48
CA LYS A 63 20.36 -3.73 -5.34
C LYS A 63 21.30 -4.18 -4.24
N SER A 64 22.59 -4.19 -4.56
CA SER A 64 23.67 -4.35 -3.61
C SER A 64 24.58 -3.12 -3.64
N GLY A 65 25.34 -2.91 -2.56
CA GLY A 65 26.37 -1.88 -2.55
C GLY A 65 27.04 -1.70 -1.20
N THR A 66 28.06 -0.85 -1.19
CA THR A 66 28.82 -0.45 -0.01
C THR A 66 28.56 1.04 0.20
N ALA A 67 27.97 1.43 1.33
CA ALA A 67 27.70 2.84 1.63
C ALA A 67 27.91 3.14 3.11
N ASN A 68 28.77 4.12 3.37
CA ASN A 68 28.87 4.79 4.65
C ASN A 68 27.68 5.75 4.79
N GLY A 69 26.61 5.35 5.47
CA GLY A 69 25.44 6.21 5.72
C GLY A 69 24.05 5.58 5.57
N GLY A 70 23.97 4.26 5.32
CA GLY A 70 22.69 3.58 5.06
C GLY A 70 22.22 3.74 3.61
N LEU A 71 21.45 2.77 3.11
CA LEU A 71 20.81 2.87 1.79
C LEU A 71 19.33 3.21 1.98
N THR A 72 18.90 4.27 1.31
CA THR A 72 17.48 4.52 1.06
C THR A 72 17.21 4.31 -0.44
N GLN A 73 16.20 3.52 -0.77
CA GLN A 73 15.62 3.44 -2.10
C GLN A 73 14.20 3.98 -2.06
N THR A 74 13.77 4.63 -3.13
CA THR A 74 12.42 5.18 -3.27
C THR A 74 11.80 4.57 -4.51
N LEU A 75 10.66 3.92 -4.34
CA LEU A 75 9.81 3.40 -5.42
C LEU A 75 8.66 4.40 -5.61
N ASP A 76 8.58 5.02 -6.78
CA ASP A 76 7.49 5.92 -7.13
C ASP A 76 6.23 5.13 -7.48
N ILE A 77 5.09 5.58 -6.97
CA ILE A 77 3.78 4.98 -7.25
C ILE A 77 3.12 5.74 -8.39
N PRO A 78 2.65 5.06 -9.45
CA PRO A 78 1.89 5.69 -10.52
C PRO A 78 0.68 6.48 -10.01
N ALA A 79 0.41 7.63 -10.63
CA ALA A 79 -0.68 8.50 -10.23
C ALA A 79 -2.04 7.78 -10.25
N GLY A 80 -2.87 8.05 -9.25
CA GLY A 80 -4.19 7.43 -9.10
C GLY A 80 -4.15 5.98 -8.60
N CYS A 81 -2.98 5.37 -8.39
CA CYS A 81 -2.88 4.02 -7.85
C CYS A 81 -2.64 4.04 -6.33
N ILE A 82 -3.34 3.20 -5.58
CA ILE A 82 -3.16 3.06 -4.13
C ILE A 82 -2.53 1.69 -3.85
N PRO A 83 -1.29 1.61 -3.34
CA PRO A 83 -0.61 0.33 -3.19
C PRO A 83 -1.23 -0.47 -2.03
N LEU A 84 -1.60 -1.72 -2.31
CA LEU A 84 -2.15 -2.66 -1.32
C LEU A 84 -1.14 -3.71 -0.86
N CYS A 85 -0.21 -4.09 -1.75
CA CYS A 85 0.79 -5.10 -1.46
C CYS A 85 2.14 -4.69 -2.05
N VAL A 86 3.11 -4.42 -1.18
CA VAL A 86 4.52 -4.26 -1.53
C VAL A 86 5.22 -5.57 -1.24
N LYS A 87 5.68 -6.24 -2.29
CA LYS A 87 6.50 -7.45 -2.25
C LYS A 87 7.97 -7.05 -2.16
N ILE A 88 8.68 -7.62 -1.20
CA ILE A 88 10.12 -7.45 -1.05
C ILE A 88 10.74 -8.84 -1.10
N GLU A 89 11.47 -9.11 -2.18
CA GLU A 89 12.13 -10.39 -2.38
C GLU A 89 13.26 -10.62 -1.35
N PRO A 90 13.62 -11.89 -1.10
CA PRO A 90 14.74 -12.26 -0.25
C PRO A 90 16.03 -11.50 -0.59
N GLU A 91 17.02 -11.58 0.30
CA GLU A 91 18.37 -10.99 0.19
C GLU A 91 18.62 -9.69 0.97
N MET A 92 17.81 -9.35 1.97
CA MET A 92 18.26 -8.28 2.86
C MET A 92 19.47 -8.76 3.65
N LYS A 93 20.64 -8.14 3.47
CA LYS A 93 21.86 -8.44 4.23
C LYS A 93 22.49 -7.14 4.70
N ILE A 94 22.79 -7.03 5.99
CA ILE A 94 23.52 -5.89 6.57
C ILE A 94 24.66 -6.43 7.43
N ASN A 95 25.87 -5.90 7.25
CA ASN A 95 27.07 -6.31 8.01
C ASN A 95 27.79 -5.12 8.66
N SER A 96 28.39 -5.35 9.83
CA SER A 96 29.54 -4.57 10.30
C SER A 96 30.71 -5.47 10.64
N GLY A 97 31.83 -5.27 9.92
CA GLY A 97 33.08 -5.97 10.17
C GLY A 97 33.87 -5.52 11.40
N LYS A 98 33.42 -4.47 12.12
CA LYS A 98 34.19 -3.86 13.23
C LYS A 98 33.59 -4.02 14.63
N GLY A 99 32.45 -4.70 14.79
CA GLY A 99 31.85 -4.91 16.13
C GLY A 99 31.27 -3.65 16.79
N GLU A 100 31.15 -2.54 16.05
CA GLU A 100 30.83 -1.20 16.57
C GLU A 100 29.41 -0.71 16.24
N SER A 101 28.53 -1.57 15.69
CA SER A 101 27.15 -1.14 15.37
C SER A 101 26.27 -1.20 16.62
N PRO A 102 25.63 -0.09 17.05
CA PRO A 102 24.70 -0.07 18.17
C PRO A 102 23.37 -0.77 17.84
N SER A 103 22.96 -0.73 16.56
CA SER A 103 21.82 -1.49 16.02
C SER A 103 21.89 -1.57 14.50
N TYR A 104 21.19 -2.54 13.93
CA TYR A 104 20.87 -2.62 12.50
C TYR A 104 19.37 -2.45 12.34
N VAL A 105 18.96 -1.67 11.35
CA VAL A 105 17.57 -1.27 11.16
C VAL A 105 17.18 -1.41 9.70
N PHE A 106 16.04 -2.05 9.46
CA PHE A 106 15.34 -2.01 8.18
C PHE A 106 13.94 -1.47 8.39
N GLU A 107 13.56 -0.50 7.56
CA GLU A 107 12.28 0.16 7.65
C GLU A 107 11.67 0.37 6.27
N VAL A 108 10.34 0.29 6.21
CA VAL A 108 9.54 0.67 5.05
C VAL A 108 8.62 1.80 5.48
N TRP A 109 8.68 2.89 4.72
CA TRP A 109 7.91 4.12 4.94
C TRP A 109 7.24 4.54 3.64
N ASP A 110 6.26 5.43 3.70
CA ASP A 110 5.81 6.19 2.52
C ASP A 110 6.33 7.63 2.50
N ASN A 111 5.89 8.39 1.49
CA ASN A 111 6.11 9.83 1.38
C ASN A 111 5.51 10.66 2.52
N ASN A 112 4.48 10.16 3.22
CA ASN A 112 3.81 10.86 4.32
C ASN A 112 4.43 10.55 5.69
N ASN A 113 5.57 9.84 5.71
CA ASN A 113 6.26 9.40 6.93
C ASN A 113 5.44 8.42 7.77
N LYS A 114 4.55 7.64 7.17
CA LYS A 114 3.93 6.48 7.83
C LYS A 114 4.85 5.27 7.71
N MET A 115 5.18 4.68 8.86
CA MET A 115 5.98 3.46 8.93
C MET A 115 5.07 2.25 8.76
N MET A 116 5.37 1.41 7.78
CA MET A 116 4.60 0.19 7.48
C MET A 116 5.29 -1.06 8.04
N TYR A 117 6.61 -1.00 8.18
CA TYR A 117 7.41 -2.12 8.65
C TYR A 117 8.68 -1.60 9.29
N ARG A 118 9.10 -2.24 10.38
CA ARG A 118 10.39 -1.99 11.02
C ARG A 118 10.91 -3.23 11.71
N VAL A 119 12.16 -3.56 11.42
CA VAL A 119 12.93 -4.58 12.13
C VAL A 119 14.22 -3.98 12.62
N VAL A 120 14.54 -4.28 13.88
CA VAL A 120 15.75 -3.82 14.56
C VAL A 120 16.46 -5.01 15.17
N ARG A 121 17.77 -5.12 14.93
CA ARG A 121 18.67 -6.01 15.68
C ARG A 121 19.57 -5.12 16.53
N ASN A 122 19.52 -5.34 17.84
CA ASN A 122 20.42 -4.66 18.78
C ASN A 122 21.87 -5.14 18.59
N GLY A 123 22.82 -4.27 18.94
CA GLY A 123 24.19 -4.24 18.43
C GLY A 123 25.09 -5.47 18.53
N GLY A 124 26.31 -5.30 18.01
CA GLY A 124 27.36 -6.32 17.92
C GLY A 124 27.83 -6.57 16.49
N SER A 125 28.89 -7.37 16.36
CA SER A 125 29.35 -7.88 15.07
C SER A 125 28.34 -8.87 14.47
N GLY A 126 28.43 -9.08 13.16
CA GLY A 126 27.63 -10.06 12.45
C GLY A 126 26.54 -9.45 11.58
N TRP A 127 25.63 -10.31 11.15
CA TRP A 127 24.72 -10.04 10.04
C TRP A 127 23.28 -9.90 10.52
N MET A 128 22.51 -9.00 9.91
CA MET A 128 21.05 -9.10 9.88
C MET A 128 20.68 -9.61 8.49
N SER A 129 19.88 -10.68 8.45
CA SER A 129 19.07 -10.98 7.28
C SER A 129 17.60 -10.83 7.60
N ALA A 130 16.88 -10.10 6.76
CA ALA A 130 15.44 -10.29 6.62
C ALA A 130 15.25 -11.10 5.34
N GLY A 131 14.66 -12.29 5.48
CA GLY A 131 14.38 -13.15 4.34
C GLY A 131 15.65 -13.62 3.62
N THR A 132 16.49 -14.43 4.27
CA THR A 132 17.40 -15.28 3.49
C THR A 132 16.61 -16.27 2.60
N ASP A 133 15.38 -16.63 3.01
CA ASP A 133 14.54 -17.62 2.33
C ASP A 133 13.06 -17.20 2.17
N SER A 134 12.64 -16.02 2.67
CA SER A 134 11.22 -15.62 2.68
C SER A 134 10.99 -14.22 2.14
N THR A 135 10.11 -14.14 1.13
CA THR A 135 9.57 -12.89 0.61
C THR A 135 8.76 -12.19 1.72
N GLN A 136 8.95 -10.89 1.90
CA GLN A 136 8.11 -10.07 2.77
C GLN A 136 6.98 -9.43 1.95
N TYR A 137 5.78 -9.41 2.53
CA TYR A 137 4.63 -8.72 1.97
C TYR A 137 4.17 -7.66 2.96
N ILE A 138 4.21 -6.40 2.53
CA ILE A 138 3.81 -5.25 3.34
C ILE A 138 2.50 -4.72 2.79
N ASN A 139 1.57 -4.35 3.67
CA ASN A 139 0.28 -3.74 3.33
C ASN A 139 0.31 -2.23 3.63
N PRO A 140 0.54 -1.36 2.63
CA PRO A 140 0.56 0.10 2.85
C PRO A 140 -0.78 0.66 3.32
N LEU A 141 -1.90 0.17 2.78
CA LEU A 141 -3.25 0.60 3.20
C LEU A 141 -3.51 0.32 4.69
N GLY A 142 -2.94 -0.78 5.21
CA GLY A 142 -3.01 -1.11 6.63
C GLY A 142 -2.39 -0.06 7.55
N ALA A 143 -1.39 0.71 7.09
CA ALA A 143 -0.80 1.81 7.87
C ALA A 143 -1.72 3.04 8.01
N TYR A 144 -2.84 3.03 7.30
CA TYR A 144 -3.91 4.03 7.32
C TYR A 144 -5.23 3.44 7.85
N ASP A 145 -5.18 2.30 8.56
CA ASP A 145 -6.37 1.64 9.13
C ASP A 145 -7.46 1.32 8.09
N GLY A 146 -7.08 1.13 6.82
CA GLY A 146 -8.04 0.90 5.73
C GLY A 146 -8.61 2.18 5.10
N ASP A 147 -8.21 3.37 5.53
CA ASP A 147 -8.66 4.64 4.96
C ASP A 147 -8.08 4.86 3.56
N VAL A 148 -8.87 4.53 2.55
CA VAL A 148 -8.53 4.67 1.13
C VAL A 148 -8.29 6.13 0.76
N ALA A 149 -9.04 7.08 1.33
CA ALA A 149 -8.89 8.50 1.02
C ALA A 149 -7.52 9.01 1.50
N GLN A 150 -7.09 8.65 2.71
CA GLN A 150 -5.75 8.99 3.18
C GLN A 150 -4.66 8.24 2.42
N ALA A 151 -4.82 6.93 2.21
CA ALA A 151 -3.86 6.11 1.48
C ALA A 151 -3.69 6.54 0.01
N SER A 152 -4.70 7.20 -0.59
CA SER A 152 -4.60 7.78 -1.94
C SER A 152 -3.50 8.84 -2.10
N THR A 153 -3.00 9.37 -0.98
CA THR A 153 -1.90 10.34 -0.97
C THR A 153 -0.51 9.68 -1.01
N ILE A 154 -0.45 8.33 -1.01
CA ILE A 154 0.80 7.59 -1.17
C ILE A 154 1.28 7.74 -2.62
N THR A 155 2.35 8.50 -2.80
CA THR A 155 3.02 8.71 -4.09
C THR A 155 4.37 8.01 -4.18
N ALA A 156 4.93 7.58 -3.05
CA ALA A 156 6.19 6.84 -3.03
C ALA A 156 6.31 5.95 -1.80
N ILE A 157 7.01 4.82 -1.96
CA ILE A 157 7.42 3.92 -0.89
C ILE A 157 8.95 4.02 -0.73
N LYS A 158 9.40 4.33 0.48
CA LYS A 158 10.81 4.44 0.86
C LYS A 158 11.23 3.21 1.64
N ILE A 159 12.31 2.58 1.20
CA ILE A 159 12.90 1.41 1.85
C ILE A 159 14.27 1.81 2.34
N LYS A 160 14.51 1.68 3.65
CA LYS A 160 15.73 2.12 4.31
C LYS A 160 16.40 0.97 5.03
N ALA A 161 17.70 0.80 4.82
CA ALA A 161 18.57 0.02 5.69
C ALA A 161 19.66 0.92 6.28
N SER A 162 19.91 0.80 7.59
CA SER A 162 20.91 1.62 8.29
C SER A 162 21.48 0.91 9.52
N ASN A 163 22.62 1.39 10.03
CA ASN A 163 23.06 1.11 11.39
C ASN A 163 22.85 2.35 12.26
N GLY A 164 22.49 2.17 13.53
CA GLY A 164 22.09 3.26 14.42
C GLY A 164 23.16 4.32 14.71
N SER A 165 24.38 4.19 14.18
CA SER A 165 25.51 5.12 14.38
C SER A 165 25.90 5.91 13.12
N GLY A 166 25.19 5.76 11.99
CA GLY A 166 25.32 6.66 10.82
C GLY A 166 26.66 6.63 10.06
N SER A 167 27.65 5.82 10.47
CA SER A 167 29.02 5.92 9.89
C SER A 167 29.78 4.60 9.72
N LEU A 168 29.18 3.42 9.93
CA LEU A 168 29.94 2.15 9.89
C LEU A 168 29.16 0.98 9.28
N ILE A 169 29.02 0.93 7.94
CA ILE A 169 28.54 -0.27 7.24
C ILE A 169 29.42 -0.54 6.02
N SER A 170 29.87 -1.79 5.90
CA SER A 170 30.71 -2.26 4.79
C SER A 170 29.89 -2.82 3.62
N ASP A 171 28.69 -3.40 3.82
CA ASP A 171 27.87 -4.01 2.75
C ASP A 171 26.36 -4.02 3.04
N TYR A 172 25.54 -3.75 2.02
CA TYR A 172 24.10 -4.01 2.02
C TYR A 172 23.63 -4.75 0.76
N ARG A 173 22.53 -5.49 0.87
CA ARG A 173 21.78 -6.11 -0.24
C ARG A 173 20.27 -5.99 -0.01
N PHE A 174 19.51 -5.85 -1.09
CA PHE A 174 18.05 -5.92 -1.14
C PHE A 174 17.65 -6.77 -2.34
N GLY A 175 16.66 -7.64 -2.16
CA GLY A 175 15.95 -8.26 -3.28
C GLY A 175 15.16 -7.23 -4.08
N LYS A 176 14.57 -7.67 -5.19
CA LYS A 176 13.63 -6.85 -5.97
C LYS A 176 12.48 -6.40 -5.07
N ILE A 177 12.06 -5.15 -5.24
CA ILE A 177 10.90 -4.60 -4.55
C ILE A 177 9.85 -4.27 -5.61
N SER A 178 8.61 -4.68 -5.41
CA SER A 178 7.53 -4.38 -6.35
C SER A 178 6.20 -4.17 -5.65
N VAL A 179 5.35 -3.33 -6.24
CA VAL A 179 3.93 -3.26 -5.88
C VAL A 179 3.19 -4.30 -6.70
N THR A 180 2.61 -5.30 -6.03
CA THR A 180 1.96 -6.44 -6.70
C THR A 180 0.44 -6.47 -6.61
N MET A 181 -0.12 -5.63 -5.75
CA MET A 181 -1.57 -5.39 -5.68
C MET A 181 -1.81 -3.91 -5.39
N TRP A 182 -2.81 -3.33 -6.04
CA TRP A 182 -3.16 -1.91 -5.88
C TRP A 182 -4.65 -1.67 -6.16
N LEU A 183 -5.16 -0.55 -5.67
CA LEU A 183 -6.46 -0.01 -6.07
C LEU A 183 -6.28 0.97 -7.21
N GLU A 184 -7.15 0.88 -8.22
CA GLU A 184 -7.33 1.91 -9.25
C GLU A 184 -8.77 2.45 -9.18
N PRO A 185 -8.99 3.76 -9.34
CA PRO A 185 -10.33 4.32 -9.47
C PRO A 185 -11.11 3.65 -10.59
N LEU A 186 -12.40 3.38 -10.33
CA LEU A 186 -13.36 3.09 -11.39
C LEU A 186 -13.58 4.40 -12.15
N GLY A 187 -13.33 4.37 -13.47
CA GLY A 187 -13.48 5.53 -14.35
C GLY A 187 -14.92 5.96 -14.55
#